data_AF-A0A3C2A1P4-F1
#
_entry.id   AF-A0A3C2A1P4-F1
#
_cell.length_a   1.000
_cell.length_b   1.000
_cell.length_c   1.000
_cell.angle_alpha   90.00
_cell.angle_beta   90.00
_cell.angle_gamma   90.00
#
_symmetry.space_group_name_H-M   'P 1'
#
loop_
_entity.id
_entity.type
_entity.pdbx_description
1 polymer ?
#
loop_
_entity_poly.entity_id
_entity_poly.type
_entity_poly.pdbx_seq_one_letter_code
_entity_poly.pdbx_strand_id
1 'polypeptide(L)'
;AEAAERGLITGDAQAYYEQGVAQAFAYWGLELPADYPTTGNATYGANGADPIEQIITQKWLAHCVNGYEGWVEYRRTGFPALKTISASLNNDLIPVRLPYPADEQALNRENYEAATAENGNSINAPVWWDQE
;
A
#
# COMPACT_ATOMS: atom_id res chain seq x y z
N ALA A 1 12.21 -5.47 -6.98
CA ALA A 1 11.58 -6.74 -6.58
C ALA A 1 10.25 -6.92 -7.33
N GLU A 2 9.20 -6.15 -7.03
CA GLU A 2 7.85 -6.34 -7.63
C GLU A 2 7.86 -6.36 -9.17
N ALA A 3 8.54 -5.42 -9.83
CA ALA A 3 8.58 -5.39 -11.29
C ALA A 3 9.22 -6.66 -11.89
N ALA A 4 10.19 -7.26 -11.20
CA ALA A 4 10.81 -8.52 -11.61
C ALA A 4 9.88 -9.71 -11.36
N GLU A 5 9.17 -9.75 -10.21
CA GLU A 5 8.12 -10.76 -9.95
C GLU A 5 6.99 -10.71 -10.97
N ARG A 6 6.58 -9.51 -11.37
CA ARG A 6 5.54 -9.32 -12.41
C ARG A 6 6.07 -9.56 -13.84
N GLY A 7 7.35 -9.93 -14.01
CA GLY A 7 7.95 -10.18 -15.32
C GLY A 7 8.08 -8.94 -16.21
N LEU A 8 7.97 -7.73 -15.64
CA LEU A 8 8.08 -6.46 -16.37
C LEU A 8 9.53 -6.10 -16.71
N ILE A 9 10.48 -6.65 -15.93
CA ILE A 9 11.92 -6.51 -16.15
C ILE A 9 12.61 -7.86 -15.99
N THR A 10 13.79 -8.00 -16.59
CA THR A 10 14.72 -9.10 -16.29
C THR A 10 15.50 -8.79 -15.02
N GLY A 11 15.55 -9.73 -14.07
CA GLY A 11 16.37 -9.63 -12.86
C GLY A 11 15.95 -10.61 -11.77
N ASP A 12 16.74 -10.70 -10.71
CA ASP A 12 16.46 -11.54 -9.55
C ASP A 12 15.62 -10.76 -8.54
N ALA A 13 14.33 -11.10 -8.45
CA ALA A 13 13.39 -10.43 -7.56
C ALA A 13 13.72 -10.63 -6.08
N GLN A 14 14.20 -11.82 -5.70
CA GLN A 14 14.63 -12.13 -4.34
C GLN A 14 15.81 -11.25 -3.96
N ALA A 15 16.83 -11.17 -4.81
CA ALA A 15 18.00 -10.33 -4.55
C ALA A 15 17.62 -8.85 -4.38
N TYR A 16 16.71 -8.32 -5.22
CA TYR A 16 16.23 -6.95 -5.06
C TYR A 16 15.42 -6.73 -3.79
N TYR A 17 14.64 -7.73 -3.38
CA TYR A 17 13.85 -7.68 -2.15
C TYR A 17 14.77 -7.65 -0.93
N GLU A 18 15.73 -8.58 -0.84
CA GLU A 18 16.68 -8.69 0.27
C GLU A 18 17.54 -7.41 0.38
N GLN A 19 17.96 -6.85 -0.77
CA GLN A 19 18.64 -5.56 -0.82
C GLN A 19 17.77 -4.43 -0.25
N GLY A 20 16.47 -4.40 -0.59
CA GLY A 20 15.52 -3.41 -0.08
C GLY A 20 15.34 -3.51 1.44
N VAL A 21 15.21 -4.73 1.97
CA VAL A 21 15.14 -4.99 3.42
C VAL A 21 16.41 -4.50 4.12
N ALA A 22 17.59 -4.83 3.59
CA ALA A 22 18.86 -4.37 4.17
C ALA A 22 18.99 -2.84 4.17
N GLN A 23 18.57 -2.18 3.09
CA GLN A 23 18.59 -0.72 3.00
C GLN A 23 17.61 -0.06 3.97
N ALA A 24 16.44 -0.67 4.21
CA ALA A 24 15.49 -0.17 5.20
C ALA A 24 16.09 -0.18 6.62
N PHE A 25 16.75 -1.28 7.01
CA PHE A 25 17.45 -1.34 8.30
C PHE A 25 18.56 -0.29 8.40
N ALA A 26 19.38 -0.15 7.35
CA ALA A 26 20.45 0.83 7.30
C ALA A 26 19.94 2.28 7.42
N TYR A 27 18.82 2.61 6.77
CA TYR A 27 18.19 3.93 6.87
C TYR A 27 17.82 4.29 8.31
N TRP A 28 17.32 3.31 9.07
CA TRP A 28 16.93 3.46 10.46
C TRP A 28 18.10 3.33 11.46
N GLY A 29 19.32 3.09 10.97
CA GLY A 29 20.49 2.86 11.83
C GLY A 29 20.41 1.58 12.64
N LEU A 30 19.64 0.59 12.17
CA LEU A 30 19.46 -0.70 12.81
C LEU A 30 20.41 -1.73 12.21
N GLU A 31 20.89 -2.65 13.06
CA GLU A 31 21.60 -3.83 12.60
C GLU A 31 20.60 -4.85 12.03
N LEU A 32 20.82 -5.32 10.81
CA LEU A 32 20.01 -6.36 10.18
C LEU A 32 20.41 -7.72 10.77
N PRO A 33 19.50 -8.44 11.46
CA PRO A 33 19.78 -9.80 11.90
C PRO A 33 19.97 -10.71 10.68
N ALA A 34 21.04 -11.52 10.66
CA ALA A 34 21.40 -12.35 9.51
C ALA A 34 20.32 -13.39 9.15
N ASP A 35 19.55 -13.83 10.14
CA ASP A 35 18.44 -14.76 9.97
C ASP A 35 17.19 -14.10 9.40
N TYR A 36 17.02 -12.77 9.53
CA TYR A 36 15.77 -12.08 9.19
C TYR A 36 15.31 -12.29 7.73
N PRO A 37 16.14 -12.05 6.69
CA PRO A 37 15.74 -12.28 5.29
C PRO A 37 16.00 -13.71 4.79
N THR A 38 16.68 -14.57 5.57
CA THR A 38 17.14 -15.90 5.10
C THR A 38 16.33 -17.06 5.67
N THR A 39 16.04 -17.03 6.97
CA THR A 39 15.28 -18.09 7.66
C THR A 39 14.19 -17.56 8.58
N GLY A 40 14.11 -16.25 8.76
CA GLY A 40 13.18 -15.54 9.64
C GLY A 40 11.94 -15.01 8.93
N ASN A 41 11.30 -14.02 9.55
CA ASN A 41 9.99 -13.51 9.12
C ASN A 41 9.99 -12.81 7.75
N ALA A 42 11.14 -12.36 7.26
CA ALA A 42 11.27 -11.71 5.96
C ALA A 42 11.84 -12.66 4.90
N THR A 43 11.86 -13.97 5.12
CA THR A 43 12.37 -14.93 4.14
C THR A 43 11.52 -14.93 2.86
N TYR A 44 12.18 -14.67 1.74
CA TYR A 44 11.53 -14.57 0.44
C TYR A 44 10.88 -15.88 0.00
N GLY A 45 9.61 -15.85 -0.41
CA GLY A 45 8.87 -17.02 -0.87
C GLY A 45 8.65 -18.11 0.19
N ALA A 46 8.92 -17.81 1.46
CA ALA A 46 8.81 -18.80 2.54
C ALA A 46 7.39 -19.37 2.66
N ASN A 47 7.28 -20.69 2.80
CA ASN A 47 6.02 -21.43 3.00
C ASN A 47 4.94 -21.18 1.93
N GLY A 48 5.33 -20.81 0.71
CA GLY A 48 4.37 -20.49 -0.37
C GLY A 48 3.68 -19.14 -0.18
N ALA A 49 4.27 -18.24 0.60
CA ALA A 49 3.82 -16.86 0.70
C ALA A 49 3.84 -16.17 -0.67
N ASP A 50 2.86 -15.30 -0.91
CA ASP A 50 2.81 -14.47 -2.10
C ASP A 50 4.03 -13.50 -2.08
N PRO A 51 4.94 -13.60 -3.07
CA PRO A 51 6.09 -12.71 -3.14
C PRO A 51 5.69 -11.23 -3.20
N ILE A 52 4.57 -10.89 -3.85
CA ILE A 52 4.07 -9.52 -3.93
C ILE A 52 3.64 -9.03 -2.56
N GLU A 53 2.87 -9.84 -1.80
CA GLU A 53 2.48 -9.50 -0.43
C GLU A 53 3.72 -9.22 0.45
N GLN A 54 4.74 -10.07 0.36
CA GLN A 54 5.98 -9.89 1.13
C GLN A 54 6.71 -8.60 0.75
N ILE A 55 6.88 -8.35 -0.54
CA ILE A 55 7.56 -7.15 -1.06
C ILE A 55 6.84 -5.89 -0.57
N ILE A 56 5.51 -5.84 -0.72
CA ILE A 56 4.72 -4.66 -0.33
C ILE A 56 4.68 -4.51 1.18
N THR A 57 4.58 -5.58 1.95
CA THR A 57 4.59 -5.53 3.41
C THR A 57 5.92 -4.99 3.93
N GLN A 58 7.06 -5.43 3.40
CA GLN A 58 8.37 -4.89 3.78
C GLN A 58 8.54 -3.42 3.36
N LYS A 59 8.04 -3.04 2.17
CA LYS A 59 8.01 -1.64 1.74
C LYS A 59 7.16 -0.78 2.68
N TRP A 60 6.00 -1.28 3.10
CA TRP A 60 5.11 -0.60 4.04
C TRP A 60 5.78 -0.40 5.41
N LEU A 61 6.47 -1.41 5.94
CA LEU A 61 7.25 -1.30 7.17
C LEU A 61 8.39 -0.27 7.06
N ALA A 62 9.13 -0.29 5.94
CA ALA A 62 10.22 0.65 5.70
C ALA A 62 9.75 2.11 5.62
N HIS A 63 8.53 2.33 5.09
CA HIS A 63 7.92 3.65 4.92
C HIS A 63 7.01 4.08 6.08
N CYS A 64 7.23 3.61 7.31
CA CYS A 64 6.39 3.96 8.46
C CYS A 64 6.28 5.49 8.73
N VAL A 65 7.26 6.29 8.31
CA VAL A 65 7.22 7.77 8.37
C VAL A 65 6.53 8.44 7.19
N ASN A 66 6.29 7.70 6.11
CA ASN A 66 5.56 8.18 4.95
C ASN A 66 4.23 7.41 4.83
N GLY A 67 3.33 7.72 5.76
CA GLY A 67 2.01 7.07 5.83
C GLY A 67 1.16 7.26 4.58
N TYR A 68 1.36 8.35 3.82
CA TYR A 68 0.65 8.55 2.55
C TYR A 68 1.05 7.51 1.51
N GLU A 69 2.35 7.26 1.33
CA GLU A 69 2.82 6.21 0.41
C GLU A 69 2.40 4.82 0.90
N GLY A 70 2.44 4.57 2.21
CA GLY A 70 1.91 3.32 2.78
C GLY A 70 0.43 3.11 2.46
N TRP A 71 -0.39 4.16 2.54
CA TRP A 71 -1.82 4.12 2.20
C TRP A 71 -2.06 4.01 0.68
N VAL A 72 -1.20 4.59 -0.16
CA VAL A 72 -1.26 4.41 -1.62
C VAL A 72 -0.96 2.96 -2.01
N GLU A 73 0.11 2.37 -1.46
CA GLU A 73 0.47 0.98 -1.77
C GLU A 73 -0.59 -0.01 -1.31
N TYR A 74 -1.16 0.20 -0.11
CA TYR A 74 -2.29 -0.59 0.36
C TYR A 74 -3.47 -0.54 -0.60
N ARG A 75 -3.86 0.65 -1.07
CA ARG A 75 -4.96 0.77 -2.04
C ARG A 75 -4.62 0.16 -3.39
N ARG A 76 -3.36 0.25 -3.84
CA ARG A 76 -2.95 -0.28 -5.15
C ARG A 76 -2.90 -1.82 -5.17
N THR A 77 -2.63 -2.46 -4.04
CA THR A 77 -2.26 -3.89 -4.00
C THR A 77 -3.09 -4.73 -3.03
N GLY A 78 -3.84 -4.10 -2.13
CA GLY A 78 -4.48 -4.75 -0.99
C GLY A 78 -3.51 -5.14 0.15
N PHE A 79 -2.20 -4.89 0.01
CA PHE A 79 -1.19 -5.33 0.98
C PHE A 79 -0.56 -4.17 1.79
N PRO A 80 -0.20 -4.39 3.07
CA PRO A 80 -0.47 -5.60 3.85
C PRO A 80 -1.98 -5.82 4.05
N ALA A 81 -2.40 -7.07 4.26
CA ALA A 81 -3.82 -7.40 4.47
C ALA A 81 -4.34 -6.82 5.80
N LEU A 82 -4.74 -5.55 5.76
CA LEU A 82 -5.21 -4.82 6.94
C LEU A 82 -6.60 -5.33 7.38
N LYS A 83 -6.80 -5.36 8.70
CA LYS A 83 -8.11 -5.70 9.28
C LYS A 83 -9.06 -4.52 9.17
N THR A 84 -10.30 -4.81 8.80
CA THR A 84 -11.41 -3.86 8.91
C THR A 84 -11.71 -3.54 10.38
N ILE A 85 -12.34 -2.39 10.61
CA ILE A 85 -12.62 -1.87 11.96
C ILE A 85 -14.13 -1.68 12.08
N SER A 86 -14.76 -2.44 12.98
CA SER A 86 -16.23 -2.41 13.20
C SER A 86 -16.76 -1.10 13.80
N ALA A 87 -15.88 -0.13 14.05
CA ALA A 87 -16.22 1.21 14.55
C ALA A 87 -16.28 2.24 13.40
N SER A 88 -15.95 1.85 12.17
CA SER A 88 -15.93 2.79 11.05
C SER A 88 -17.34 3.03 10.52
N LEU A 89 -17.77 4.29 10.50
CA LEU A 89 -19.11 4.70 10.06
C LEU A 89 -19.33 4.67 8.53
N ASN A 90 -18.49 3.94 7.81
CA ASN A 90 -18.48 3.78 6.35
C ASN A 90 -18.57 2.30 5.97
N ASN A 91 -19.44 1.54 6.65
CA ASN A 91 -19.62 0.09 6.49
C ASN A 91 -18.42 -0.74 6.97
N ASP A 92 -17.76 -0.31 8.05
CA ASP A 92 -16.59 -0.98 8.65
C ASP A 92 -15.36 -1.05 7.72
N LEU A 93 -15.39 -0.35 6.58
CA LEU A 93 -14.33 -0.37 5.57
C LEU A 93 -13.19 0.61 5.91
N ILE A 94 -12.00 0.30 5.41
CA ILE A 94 -10.88 1.27 5.40
C ILE A 94 -11.15 2.27 4.28
N PRO A 95 -11.16 3.59 4.54
CA PRO A 95 -11.35 4.60 3.50
C PRO A 95 -10.28 4.52 2.40
N VAL A 96 -10.70 4.65 1.14
CA VAL A 96 -9.83 4.54 -0.04
C VAL A 96 -9.59 5.89 -0.74
N ARG A 97 -10.23 6.95 -0.28
CA ARG A 97 -9.96 8.32 -0.70
C ARG A 97 -10.34 9.34 0.37
N LEU A 98 -9.85 10.56 0.20
CA LEU A 98 -10.40 11.72 0.90
C LEU A 98 -11.60 12.27 0.12
N PRO A 99 -12.65 12.75 0.82
CA PRO A 99 -13.75 13.42 0.15
C PRO A 99 -13.30 14.81 -0.29
N TYR A 100 -13.89 15.33 -1.36
CA TYR A 100 -13.77 16.74 -1.69
C TYR A 100 -14.29 17.60 -0.53
N PRO A 101 -13.67 18.76 -0.24
CA PRO A 101 -14.11 19.66 0.82
C PRO A 101 -15.57 20.11 0.62
N ALA A 102 -16.28 20.32 1.73
CA ALA A 102 -17.67 20.77 1.68
C ALA A 102 -17.82 22.15 1.03
N ASP A 103 -16.81 23.03 1.17
CA ASP A 103 -16.83 24.37 0.58
C ASP A 103 -16.89 24.35 -0.96
N GLU A 104 -16.38 23.31 -1.61
CA GLU A 104 -16.49 23.15 -3.08
C GLU A 104 -17.95 23.04 -3.54
N GLN A 105 -18.85 22.56 -2.69
CA GLN A 105 -20.29 22.50 -2.99
C GLN A 105 -20.88 23.91 -3.17
N ALA A 106 -20.39 24.89 -2.41
CA ALA A 106 -20.87 26.26 -2.46
C ALA A 106 -20.08 27.12 -3.45
N LEU A 107 -18.76 26.97 -3.48
CA LEU A 107 -17.85 27.83 -4.24
C LEU A 107 -17.63 27.37 -5.68
N ASN A 108 -17.87 26.08 -5.99
CA ASN A 108 -17.52 25.46 -7.27
C ASN A 108 -18.55 24.40 -7.69
N ARG A 109 -19.84 24.71 -7.46
CA ARG A 109 -20.96 23.76 -7.51
C ARG A 109 -21.02 22.91 -8.77
N GLU A 110 -20.89 23.51 -9.95
CA GLU A 110 -21.00 22.78 -11.23
C GLU A 110 -19.94 21.69 -11.37
N ASN A 111 -18.67 22.01 -11.05
CA ASN A 111 -17.58 21.04 -11.10
C ASN A 111 -17.69 20.00 -9.98
N TYR A 112 -18.15 20.40 -8.79
CA TYR A 112 -18.41 19.47 -7.69
C TYR A 112 -19.49 18.45 -8.06
N GLU A 113 -20.62 18.90 -8.59
CA GLU A 113 -21.72 18.04 -9.04
C GLU A 113 -21.23 17.07 -10.13
N ALA A 114 -20.46 17.55 -11.11
CA ALA A 114 -19.88 16.69 -12.15
C ALA A 114 -18.89 15.64 -11.59
N ALA A 115 -17.99 16.04 -10.68
CA ALA A 115 -16.97 15.15 -10.12
C ALA A 115 -17.52 14.11 -9.12
N THR A 116 -18.71 14.34 -8.59
CA THR A 116 -19.35 13.48 -7.57
C THR A 116 -20.57 12.74 -8.08
N ALA A 117 -21.01 12.98 -9.32
CA ALA A 117 -22.20 12.38 -9.92
C ALA A 117 -22.25 10.85 -9.79
N GLU A 118 -21.11 10.17 -9.96
CA GLU A 118 -21.02 8.71 -9.95
C GLU A 118 -21.11 8.11 -8.53
N ASN A 119 -20.51 8.78 -7.54
CA ASN A 119 -20.20 8.14 -6.24
C ASN A 119 -20.57 8.99 -5.01
N GLY A 120 -21.19 10.16 -5.21
CA GLY A 120 -21.66 11.02 -4.14
C GLY A 120 -20.55 11.51 -3.21
N ASN A 121 -19.31 11.63 -3.71
CA ASN A 121 -18.14 12.00 -2.89
C ASN A 121 -17.81 10.98 -1.78
N SER A 122 -18.22 9.73 -1.94
CA SER A 122 -18.01 8.67 -0.96
C SER A 122 -16.52 8.39 -0.73
N ILE A 123 -16.12 8.25 0.54
CA ILE A 123 -14.76 7.87 0.95
C ILE A 123 -14.44 6.39 0.64
N ASN A 124 -15.47 5.61 0.29
CA ASN A 124 -15.33 4.21 -0.13
C ASN A 124 -15.23 4.06 -1.66
N ALA A 125 -15.35 5.15 -2.41
CA ALA A 125 -15.24 5.10 -3.87
C ALA A 125 -13.77 5.05 -4.29
N PRO A 126 -13.31 4.01 -5.00
CA PRO A 126 -11.93 3.91 -5.46
C PRO A 126 -11.55 5.06 -6.38
N VAL A 127 -10.25 5.39 -6.39
CA VAL A 127 -9.67 6.31 -7.37
C VAL A 127 -9.34 5.58 -8.68
N TRP A 128 -9.06 6.31 -9.76
CA TRP A 128 -8.95 5.71 -11.10
C TRP A 128 -7.89 4.60 -11.25
N TRP A 129 -6.85 4.60 -10.40
CA TRP A 129 -5.78 3.60 -10.41
C TRP A 129 -5.99 2.48 -9.39
N ASP A 130 -6.96 2.63 -8.49
CA ASP A 130 -7.35 1.66 -7.47
C ASP A 130 -8.43 0.77 -8.09
N GLN A 131 -8.00 -0.32 -8.73
CA GLN A 131 -8.81 -1.16 -9.62
C GLN A 131 -8.72 -2.66 -9.30
N GLU A 132 -7.95 -3.05 -8.27
CA GLU A 132 -7.74 -4.45 -7.87
C GLU A 132 -8.64 -4.86 -6.69
#